data_AF-A0A1C6D4F4-F1
#
_entry.id   AF-A0A1C6D4F4-F1
#
_cell.length_a   1.000
_cell.length_b   1.000
_cell.length_c   1.000
_cell.angle_alpha   90.00
_cell.angle_beta   90.00
_cell.angle_gamma   90.00
#
_symmetry.space_group_name_H-M   'P 1'
#
loop_
_entity.id
_entity.type
_entity.pdbx_description
1 polymer ?
#
loop_
_entity_poly.entity_id
_entity_poly.type
_entity_poly.pdbx_seq_one_letter_code
_entity_poly.pdbx_strand_id
1 'polypeptide(L)'
;MNERAILFLMSVLKGFEDPPRSDWPQHEAEEVTFSRWALEELLQQVWDHPWTLASETVERFASKLEIYSETCNTDAQCRIFKIAAETIWEFLDDIKAIER
;
A
#
# COMPACT_ATOMS: atom_id res chain seq x y z
N MET A 1 -17.47 -9.90 2.04
CA MET A 1 -16.49 -10.83 1.45
C MET A 1 -15.06 -10.46 1.89
N ASN A 2 -14.71 -9.17 1.86
CA ASN A 2 -13.35 -8.71 2.17
C ASN A 2 -13.04 -8.51 3.68
N GLU A 3 -13.89 -8.99 4.59
CA GLU A 3 -13.74 -8.70 6.03
C GLU A 3 -12.40 -9.20 6.59
N ARG A 4 -11.96 -10.39 6.19
CA ARG A 4 -10.65 -10.92 6.61
C ARG A 4 -9.49 -10.11 6.04
N ALA A 5 -9.58 -9.70 4.77
CA ALA A 5 -8.58 -8.85 4.14
C ALA A 5 -8.51 -7.47 4.81
N ILE A 6 -9.66 -6.88 5.15
CA ILE A 6 -9.75 -5.62 5.91
C ILE A 6 -9.07 -5.76 7.28
N LEU A 7 -9.37 -6.82 8.03
CA LEU A 7 -8.75 -7.06 9.34
C LEU A 7 -7.24 -7.26 9.23
N PHE A 8 -6.78 -7.97 8.20
CA PHE A 8 -5.36 -8.12 7.89
C PHE A 8 -4.70 -6.77 7.60
N LEU A 9 -5.23 -5.98 6.67
CA LEU A 9 -4.71 -4.66 6.33
C LEU A 9 -4.69 -3.72 7.54
N MET A 10 -5.73 -3.73 8.39
CA MET A 10 -5.75 -2.99 9.65
C MET A 10 -4.66 -3.46 10.63
N SER A 11 -4.38 -4.77 10.69
CA SER A 11 -3.30 -5.29 11.54
C SER A 11 -1.92 -4.87 11.05
N VAL A 12 -1.70 -4.86 9.73
CA VAL A 12 -0.45 -4.39 9.12
C VAL A 12 -0.28 -2.90 9.38
N LEU A 13 -1.35 -2.12 9.23
CA LEU A 13 -1.32 -0.66 9.44
C LEU A 13 -0.94 -0.28 10.87
N LYS A 14 -1.29 -1.09 11.87
CA LYS A 14 -0.83 -0.90 13.25
C LYS A 14 0.69 -0.99 13.38
N GLY A 15 1.37 -1.74 12.51
CA GLY A 15 2.84 -1.77 12.45
C GLY A 15 3.48 -0.43 12.08
N PHE A 16 2.69 0.49 11.49
CA PHE A 16 3.12 1.84 11.10
C PHE A 16 2.62 2.93 12.06
N GLU A 17 2.16 2.56 13.27
CA GLU A 17 1.58 3.52 14.23
C GLU A 17 2.58 4.58 14.68
N ASP A 18 3.83 4.16 14.90
CA ASP A 18 4.93 5.06 15.27
C ASP A 18 5.41 5.87 14.05
N PRO A 19 5.36 7.21 14.11
CA PRO A 19 5.87 8.04 13.03
C PRO A 19 7.41 7.97 12.95
N PRO A 20 8.00 8.18 11.76
CA PRO A 20 9.44 8.35 11.63
C PRO A 20 9.94 9.48 12.53
N ARG A 21 11.10 9.25 13.17
CA ARG A 21 11.71 10.23 14.06
C ARG A 21 12.59 11.20 13.28
N SER A 22 12.85 12.37 13.85
CA SER A 22 13.66 13.41 13.21
C SER A 22 15.12 13.02 12.97
N ASP A 23 15.63 12.02 13.68
CA ASP A 23 17.00 11.51 13.56
C ASP A 23 17.14 10.41 12.48
N TRP A 24 16.05 10.00 11.84
CA TRP A 24 16.08 8.96 10.81
C TRP A 24 16.68 9.46 9.48
N PRO A 25 17.39 8.60 8.75
CA PRO A 25 17.71 8.86 7.36
C PRO A 25 16.46 9.14 6.53
N GLN A 26 16.53 10.11 5.62
CA GLN A 26 15.39 10.53 4.80
C GLN A 26 14.75 9.35 4.05
N HIS A 27 15.55 8.45 3.47
CA HIS A 27 15.04 7.32 2.70
C HIS A 27 14.22 6.34 3.57
N GLU A 28 14.66 6.03 4.79
CA GLU A 28 13.92 5.18 5.72
C GLU A 28 12.61 5.84 6.17
N ALA A 29 12.65 7.14 6.44
CA ALA A 29 11.45 7.91 6.79
C ALA A 29 10.44 7.96 5.63
N GLU A 30 10.92 8.15 4.41
CA GLU A 30 10.11 8.12 3.18
C GLU A 30 9.49 6.74 2.96
N GLU A 31 10.27 5.65 3.11
CA GLU A 31 9.78 4.28 3.00
C GLU A 31 8.61 4.03 3.96
N VAL A 32 8.79 4.29 5.25
CA VAL A 32 7.73 4.09 6.25
C VAL A 32 6.52 4.98 5.97
N THR A 33 6.73 6.24 5.64
CA THR A 33 5.65 7.21 5.41
C THR A 33 4.80 6.83 4.20
N PHE A 34 5.44 6.54 3.05
CA PHE A 34 4.73 6.26 1.81
C PHE A 34 4.14 4.85 1.80
N SER A 35 4.78 3.88 2.47
CA SER A 35 4.19 2.54 2.70
C SER A 35 2.90 2.65 3.51
N ARG A 36 2.93 3.41 4.62
CA ARG A 36 1.75 3.66 5.44
C ARG A 36 0.63 4.32 4.63
N TRP A 37 0.94 5.38 3.90
CA TRP A 37 -0.05 6.06 3.06
C TRP A 37 -0.67 5.11 2.02
N ALA A 38 0.15 4.35 1.30
CA ALA A 38 -0.34 3.40 0.31
C ALA A 38 -1.28 2.37 0.94
N LEU A 39 -0.94 1.87 2.13
CA LEU A 39 -1.74 0.91 2.87
C LEU A 39 -3.09 1.49 3.33
N GLU A 40 -3.10 2.74 3.79
CA GLU A 40 -4.35 3.47 4.14
C GLU A 40 -5.26 3.62 2.92
N GLU A 41 -4.71 3.98 1.76
CA GLU A 41 -5.44 4.11 0.48
C GLU A 41 -5.96 2.76 -0.03
N LEU A 42 -5.17 1.68 0.10
CA LEU A 42 -5.61 0.33 -0.26
C LEU A 42 -6.77 -0.10 0.63
N LEU A 43 -6.66 0.11 1.95
CA LEU A 43 -7.71 -0.23 2.90
C LEU A 43 -9.02 0.48 2.55
N GLN A 44 -8.96 1.78 2.24
CA GLN A 44 -10.14 2.54 1.80
C GLN A 44 -10.73 1.97 0.50
N GLN A 45 -9.90 1.65 -0.49
CA GLN A 45 -10.39 1.07 -1.75
C GLN A 45 -11.08 -0.28 -1.55
N VAL A 46 -10.55 -1.15 -0.68
CA VAL A 46 -11.18 -2.43 -0.35
C VAL A 46 -12.51 -2.24 0.36
N TRP A 47 -12.63 -1.22 1.21
CA TRP A 47 -13.90 -0.82 1.84
C TRP A 47 -14.93 -0.30 0.83
N ASP A 48 -14.51 0.54 -0.11
CA ASP A 48 -15.39 1.16 -1.12
C ASP A 48 -15.85 0.17 -2.21
N HIS A 49 -15.14 -0.95 -2.38
CA HIS A 49 -15.44 -1.98 -3.37
C HIS A 49 -15.74 -3.34 -2.71
N PRO A 50 -16.81 -3.47 -1.91
CA PRO A 50 -17.08 -4.67 -1.10
C PRO A 50 -17.42 -5.92 -1.92
N TRP A 51 -17.74 -5.73 -3.21
CA TRP A 51 -18.09 -6.78 -4.17
C TRP A 51 -16.95 -7.17 -5.12
N THR A 52 -15.82 -6.47 -5.03
CA THR A 52 -14.59 -6.78 -5.77
C THR A 52 -13.68 -7.56 -4.83
N LEU A 53 -12.95 -8.55 -5.34
CA LEU A 53 -11.95 -9.24 -4.53
C LEU A 53 -10.90 -8.23 -4.04
N ALA A 54 -10.45 -8.39 -2.81
CA ALA A 54 -9.38 -7.56 -2.26
C ALA A 54 -8.11 -7.75 -3.09
N SER A 55 -7.81 -8.97 -3.56
CA SER A 55 -6.67 -9.24 -4.45
C SER A 55 -6.76 -8.50 -5.78
N GLU A 56 -7.95 -8.46 -6.41
CA GLU A 56 -8.17 -7.67 -7.63
C GLU A 56 -7.98 -6.17 -7.38
N THR A 57 -8.40 -5.69 -6.19
CA THR A 57 -8.22 -4.30 -5.77
C THR A 57 -6.74 -3.96 -5.58
N VAL A 58 -5.97 -4.87 -4.97
CA VAL A 58 -4.52 -4.77 -4.81
C VAL A 58 -3.83 -4.67 -6.17
N GLU A 59 -4.08 -5.62 -7.07
CA GLU A 59 -3.45 -5.66 -8.40
C GLU A 59 -3.73 -4.38 -9.19
N ARG A 60 -5.00 -3.94 -9.20
CA ARG A 60 -5.41 -2.71 -9.89
C ARG A 60 -4.74 -1.48 -9.30
N PHE A 61 -4.64 -1.40 -7.98
CA PHE A 61 -4.05 -0.24 -7.31
C PHE A 61 -2.53 -0.21 -7.48
N ALA A 62 -1.84 -1.33 -7.29
CA ALA A 62 -0.39 -1.45 -7.51
C ALA A 62 -0.02 -1.10 -8.94
N SER A 63 -0.71 -1.65 -9.93
CA SER A 63 -0.48 -1.35 -11.36
C SER A 63 -0.66 0.14 -11.67
N LYS A 64 -1.62 0.80 -11.02
CA LYS A 64 -1.83 2.25 -11.17
C LYS A 64 -0.65 3.06 -10.61
N LEU A 65 -0.13 2.65 -9.46
CA LEU A 65 1.04 3.28 -8.84
C LEU A 65 2.30 3.08 -9.69
N GLU A 66 2.48 1.90 -10.29
CA GLU A 66 3.58 1.65 -11.24
C GLU A 66 3.53 2.61 -12.43
N ILE A 67 2.36 2.77 -13.05
CA ILE A 67 2.19 3.72 -14.16
C ILE A 67 2.55 5.14 -13.73
N TYR A 68 2.18 5.56 -12.51
CA TYR A 68 2.56 6.88 -11.98
C TYR A 68 4.06 6.99 -11.68
N SER A 69 4.70 5.89 -11.27
CA SER A 69 6.14 5.83 -11.07
C SER A 69 6.91 5.90 -12.39
N GLU A 70 6.34 5.41 -13.50
CA GLU A 70 6.96 5.46 -14.83
C GLU A 70 6.73 6.81 -15.54
N THR A 71 5.65 7.50 -15.20
CA THR A 71 5.23 8.77 -15.81
C THR A 71 5.53 10.01 -14.95
N CYS A 72 6.27 9.82 -13.86
CA CYS A 72 6.69 10.89 -12.96
C CYS A 72 7.56 11.95 -13.66
N ASN A 73 7.45 13.21 -13.20
CA ASN A 73 8.25 14.31 -13.73
C ASN A 73 9.44 14.68 -12.85
N THR A 74 9.49 14.15 -11.63
CA THR A 74 10.56 14.42 -10.65
C THR A 74 10.95 13.15 -9.91
N ASP A 75 12.22 13.03 -9.52
CA ASP A 75 12.73 11.89 -8.76
C ASP A 75 11.94 11.65 -7.45
N ALA A 76 11.48 12.73 -6.82
CA ALA A 76 10.64 12.65 -5.62
C ALA A 76 9.29 11.98 -5.91
N GLN A 77 8.62 12.36 -7.00
CA GLN A 77 7.38 11.70 -7.43
C GLN A 77 7.62 10.23 -7.76
N CYS A 78 8.69 9.93 -8.51
CA CYS A 78 9.03 8.55 -8.86
C CYS A 78 9.24 7.70 -7.60
N ARG A 79 9.96 8.24 -6.61
CA ARG A 79 10.23 7.54 -5.35
C ARG A 79 8.96 7.26 -4.55
N ILE A 80 8.06 8.24 -4.42
CA ILE A 80 6.78 8.06 -3.71
C ILE A 80 5.98 6.91 -4.33
N PHE A 81 5.75 6.97 -5.65
CA PHE A 81 4.92 5.97 -6.32
C PHE A 81 5.57 4.60 -6.40
N LYS A 82 6.90 4.55 -6.49
CA LYS A 82 7.64 3.28 -6.48
C LYS A 82 7.55 2.59 -5.12
N ILE A 83 7.82 3.29 -4.03
CA ILE A 83 7.67 2.74 -2.66
C ILE A 83 6.24 2.25 -2.46
N ALA A 84 5.26 3.06 -2.83
CA ALA A 84 3.85 2.69 -2.71
C ALA A 84 3.52 1.42 -3.52
N ALA A 85 3.94 1.34 -4.78
CA ALA A 85 3.68 0.17 -5.63
C ALA A 85 4.31 -1.11 -5.07
N GLU A 86 5.59 -1.05 -4.68
CA GLU A 86 6.33 -2.17 -4.09
C GLU A 86 5.63 -2.65 -2.82
N THR A 87 5.26 -1.73 -1.92
CA THR A 87 4.55 -2.05 -0.67
C THR A 87 3.23 -2.78 -0.95
N ILE A 88 2.43 -2.30 -1.92
CA ILE A 88 1.12 -2.91 -2.21
C ILE A 88 1.28 -4.29 -2.83
N TRP A 89 2.27 -4.49 -3.70
CA TRP A 89 2.55 -5.79 -4.30
C TRP A 89 2.92 -6.85 -3.26
N GLU A 90 3.66 -6.48 -2.21
CA GLU A 90 4.05 -7.40 -1.13
C GLU A 90 2.85 -8.07 -0.45
N PHE A 91 1.69 -7.40 -0.39
CA PHE A 91 0.49 -7.93 0.24
C PHE A 91 -0.37 -8.83 -0.65
N LEU A 92 -0.07 -8.94 -1.94
CA LEU A 92 -0.93 -9.64 -2.89
C LEU A 92 -1.10 -11.12 -2.52
N ASP A 93 0.00 -11.81 -2.26
CA ASP A 93 -0.01 -13.25 -1.99
C ASP A 93 -0.68 -13.56 -0.65
N ASP A 94 -0.45 -12.72 0.37
CA ASP A 94 -1.11 -12.83 1.67
C ASP A 94 -2.63 -12.64 1.52
N ILE A 95 -3.06 -11.63 0.77
CA ILE A 95 -4.49 -11.38 0.52
C ILE A 95 -5.12 -12.52 -0.27
N LYS A 96 -4.46 -13.01 -1.33
CA LYS A 96 -4.92 -14.18 -2.10
C LYS A 96 -5.04 -15.44 -1.23
N ALA A 97 -4.16 -15.61 -0.24
CA ALA A 97 -4.25 -16.73 0.70
C ALA A 97 -5.43 -16.58 1.67
N ILE A 98 -5.74 -15.36 2.10
CA ILE A 98 -6.85 -15.04 3.02
C ILE A 98 -8.24 -15.17 2.35
N GLU A 99 -8.31 -14.94 1.04
CA GLU A 99 -9.54 -15.04 0.25
C GLU A 99 -10.01 -16.48 -0.03
N ARG A 100 -9.13 -17.47 0.17
CA ARG A 100 -9.45 -18.90 0.02
C ARG A 100 -10.26 -19.44 1.20
#